data_AF-A0A8R2M018-F1
#
_entry.id   AF-A0A8R2M018-F1
#
_cell.length_a   1.000
_cell.length_b   1.000
_cell.length_c   1.000
_cell.angle_alpha   90.00
_cell.angle_beta   90.00
_cell.angle_gamma   90.00
#
_symmetry.space_group_name_H-M   'P 1'
#
loop_
_entity.id
_entity.type
_entity.pdbx_description
1 polymer ?
#
loop_
_entity_poly.entity_id
_entity_poly.type
_entity_poly.pdbx_seq_one_letter_code
_entity_poly.pdbx_strand_id
1 'polypeptide(L)'
;MDEMEIDDLRNSKSSTEITNILRKFVKDNEKTFKFPELTKRFNRVLLWTTLFQHLQNDALVSTHALCLKALRILSRDQDDIENVLCERWVITLIDKSGLLEPMESAEKDPTLLVVPCKEVAIEAMKCLCNITFNSELARNVCVNTRIAHGLITRMKICKHIPYKKELMQYDMKLIFILTALIENIRLKFRHEDGAMHMINYLNEIYSESLQPSSDEASVSANSEDAPKYYFTDEDRVIVCELSKALFNLIILPNEDTPTTEKEKQQFTNLVSVLGKIMTVQTSSKSNDLDLMNNIVNLLTSIHTLFYMSLTEEIGDKQKPDHIYEGRDMTSLVILLQFLKHQLTASDERQNLYEKLSPILTVLNKCARVRVQRKFLRKAVLPHLRDVSKPPEQGDELRNHLCRLLTTPVTSVRDLVAEFLFVLCKEKVSRMVKYTGFGNAAGHLASRGLLAGGRGARYSSSSDSETEEYRRHAHALDPVVGCTRPPPADPFRGMTDEQKEYEAMKLVNLFDKMVTAGVVKPARVGADGQLQAVEHVLQLREDLPKRTMS
;
A
#
# COMPACT_ATOMS: atom_id res chain seq x y z
N MET A 1 5.39 -22.56 34.34
CA MET A 1 5.84 -22.18 35.68
C MET A 1 4.71 -22.53 36.62
N ASP A 2 4.96 -23.46 37.53
CA ASP A 2 4.01 -23.83 38.57
C ASP A 2 4.15 -22.89 39.79
N GLU A 3 3.29 -23.06 40.79
CA GLU A 3 3.24 -22.23 42.00
C GLU A 3 4.58 -22.29 42.77
N MET A 4 5.24 -23.46 42.77
CA MET A 4 6.51 -23.69 43.46
C MET A 4 7.67 -22.93 42.80
N GLU A 5 7.76 -22.99 41.47
CA GLU A 5 8.78 -22.23 40.71
C GLU A 5 8.60 -20.71 40.87
N ILE A 6 7.36 -20.21 41.02
CA ILE A 6 7.10 -18.78 41.27
C ILE A 6 7.55 -18.38 42.68
N ASP A 7 7.29 -19.22 43.68
CA ASP A 7 7.73 -18.98 45.05
C ASP A 7 9.26 -19.05 45.18
N ASP A 8 9.92 -19.98 44.51
CA ASP A 8 11.38 -20.07 44.44
C ASP A 8 11.97 -18.79 43.81
N LEU A 9 11.37 -18.33 42.71
CA LEU A 9 11.78 -17.09 42.04
C LEU A 9 11.61 -15.85 42.94
N ARG A 10 10.58 -15.84 43.79
CA ARG A 10 10.27 -14.73 44.71
C ARG A 10 11.19 -14.70 45.92
N ASN A 11 11.52 -15.87 46.46
CA ASN A 11 12.30 -15.99 47.70
C ASN A 11 13.81 -15.99 47.45
N SER A 12 14.25 -16.36 46.25
CA SER A 12 15.67 -16.34 45.91
C SER A 12 16.23 -14.91 45.89
N LYS A 13 17.36 -14.72 46.57
CA LYS A 13 18.20 -13.50 46.48
C LYS A 13 19.44 -13.74 45.63
N SER A 14 19.65 -14.96 45.15
CA SER A 14 20.82 -15.35 44.37
C SER A 14 20.59 -15.08 42.89
N SER A 15 21.35 -14.16 42.30
CA SER A 15 21.25 -13.85 40.87
C SER A 15 21.41 -15.09 39.99
N THR A 16 22.24 -16.07 40.38
CA THR A 16 22.47 -17.31 39.62
C THR A 16 21.26 -18.23 39.61
N GLU A 17 20.57 -18.36 40.74
CA GLU A 17 19.37 -19.20 40.87
C GLU A 17 18.20 -18.59 40.10
N ILE A 18 17.94 -17.29 40.30
CA ILE A 18 16.95 -16.51 39.53
C ILE A 18 17.21 -16.68 38.02
N THR A 19 18.47 -16.52 37.59
CA THR A 19 18.88 -16.68 36.20
C THR A 19 18.56 -18.07 35.65
N ASN A 20 18.78 -19.13 36.43
CA ASN A 20 18.51 -20.50 36.00
C ASN A 20 17.01 -20.77 35.84
N ILE A 21 16.19 -20.34 36.80
CA ILE A 21 14.73 -20.46 36.75
C ILE A 21 14.19 -19.73 35.51
N LEU A 22 14.58 -18.46 35.33
CA LEU A 22 14.12 -17.66 34.19
C LEU A 22 14.59 -18.21 32.85
N ARG A 23 15.83 -18.72 32.76
CA ARG A 23 16.36 -19.30 31.53
C ARG A 23 15.58 -20.56 31.13
N LYS A 24 15.24 -21.42 32.09
CA LYS A 24 14.37 -22.59 31.87
C LYS A 24 13.00 -22.14 31.36
N PHE A 25 12.36 -21.21 32.06
CA PHE A 25 11.05 -20.69 31.67
C PHE A 25 11.04 -20.10 30.25
N VAL A 26 12.01 -19.24 29.92
CA VAL A 26 12.10 -18.60 28.60
C VAL A 26 12.29 -19.65 27.50
N LYS A 27 13.14 -20.65 27.73
CA LYS A 27 13.40 -21.72 26.76
C LYS A 27 12.14 -22.56 26.51
N ASP A 28 11.43 -22.92 27.57
CA ASP A 28 10.26 -23.80 27.47
C ASP A 28 9.04 -23.09 26.84
N ASN A 29 9.00 -21.75 26.91
CA ASN A 29 7.82 -20.96 26.54
C ASN A 29 8.06 -19.97 25.39
N GLU A 30 9.17 -20.07 24.67
CA GLU A 30 9.54 -19.10 23.63
C GLU A 30 8.49 -18.96 22.51
N LYS A 31 7.79 -20.05 22.19
CA LYS A 31 6.72 -20.11 21.16
C LYS A 31 5.31 -20.18 21.77
N THR A 32 5.18 -20.02 23.08
CA THR A 32 3.89 -20.06 23.77
C THR A 32 3.19 -18.71 23.70
N PHE A 33 1.86 -18.74 23.49
CA PHE A 33 1.00 -17.56 23.38
C PHE A 33 -0.12 -17.50 24.42
N LYS A 34 -0.40 -18.62 25.10
CA LYS A 34 -1.47 -18.73 26.10
C LYS A 34 -0.97 -19.47 27.33
N PHE A 35 -1.37 -19.00 28.50
CA PHE A 35 -0.97 -19.54 29.81
C PHE A 35 -2.18 -19.77 30.72
N PRO A 36 -3.05 -20.75 30.39
CA PRO A 36 -4.26 -21.03 31.18
C PRO A 36 -3.95 -21.42 32.63
N GLU A 37 -2.78 -22.01 32.88
CA GLU A 37 -2.35 -22.38 34.24
C GLU A 37 -2.07 -21.17 35.13
N LEU A 38 -1.72 -20.01 34.55
CA LEU A 38 -1.46 -18.78 35.30
C LEU A 38 -2.74 -18.03 35.69
N THR A 39 -3.87 -18.35 35.06
CA THR A 39 -5.19 -17.79 35.40
C THR A 39 -5.72 -18.34 36.73
N LYS A 40 -5.15 -19.45 37.22
CA LYS A 40 -5.49 -20.04 38.52
C LYS A 40 -4.78 -19.28 39.66
N ARG A 41 -5.47 -19.11 40.79
CA ARG A 41 -4.91 -18.70 42.09
C ARG A 41 -4.03 -17.42 42.09
N PHE A 42 -4.33 -16.43 41.23
CA PHE A 42 -3.56 -15.18 41.11
C PHE A 42 -2.08 -15.37 40.72
N ASN A 43 -1.69 -16.54 40.20
CA ASN A 43 -0.31 -16.86 39.84
C ASN A 43 0.27 -15.87 38.82
N ARG A 44 -0.57 -15.39 37.88
CA ARG A 44 -0.19 -14.35 36.92
C ARG A 44 0.24 -13.05 37.61
N VAL A 45 -0.56 -12.54 38.54
CA VAL A 45 -0.26 -11.32 39.30
C VAL A 45 1.01 -11.50 40.14
N LEU A 46 1.15 -12.65 40.79
CA LEU A 46 2.32 -12.95 41.61
C LEU A 46 3.60 -12.97 40.78
N LEU A 47 3.59 -13.70 39.65
CA LEU A 47 4.73 -13.80 38.75
C LEU A 47 5.13 -12.43 38.17
N TRP A 48 4.16 -11.64 37.69
CA TRP A 48 4.43 -10.29 37.19
C TRP A 48 5.02 -9.40 38.29
N THR A 49 4.45 -9.44 39.50
CA THR A 49 4.96 -8.67 40.64
C THR A 49 6.40 -9.02 40.96
N THR A 50 6.75 -10.31 41.02
CA THR A 50 8.12 -10.77 41.27
C THR A 50 9.08 -10.32 40.17
N LEU A 51 8.69 -10.44 38.89
CA LEU A 51 9.51 -10.00 37.76
C LEU A 51 9.79 -8.49 37.80
N PHE A 52 8.78 -7.66 38.12
CA PHE A 52 8.97 -6.22 38.24
C PHE A 52 9.77 -5.81 39.48
N GLN A 53 9.63 -6.52 40.60
CA GLN A 53 10.48 -6.31 41.78
C GLN A 53 11.95 -6.56 41.45
N HIS A 54 12.26 -7.65 40.74
CA HIS A 54 13.62 -7.94 40.29
C HIS A 54 14.14 -6.89 39.30
N LEU A 55 13.30 -6.41 38.40
CA LEU A 55 13.63 -5.37 37.41
C LEU A 55 13.91 -4.00 38.06
N GLN A 56 13.26 -3.71 39.19
CA GLN A 56 13.45 -2.48 39.97
C GLN A 56 14.62 -2.57 40.97
N ASN A 57 15.25 -3.74 41.11
CA ASN A 57 16.38 -3.94 42.01
C ASN A 57 17.71 -3.85 41.25
N ASP A 58 18.49 -2.80 41.53
CA ASP A 58 19.78 -2.56 40.89
C ASP A 58 20.86 -3.59 41.26
N ALA A 59 20.71 -4.31 42.37
CA ALA A 59 21.60 -5.43 42.70
C ALA A 59 21.42 -6.63 41.75
N LEU A 60 20.30 -6.69 41.02
CA LEU A 60 19.92 -7.81 40.16
C LEU A 60 20.00 -7.47 38.66
N VAL A 61 20.79 -6.46 38.27
CA VAL A 61 20.94 -6.01 36.86
C VAL A 61 21.27 -7.16 35.90
N SER A 62 22.06 -8.14 36.33
CA SER A 62 22.40 -9.34 35.55
C SER A 62 21.20 -10.20 35.16
N THR A 63 20.08 -10.09 35.89
CA THR A 63 18.84 -10.84 35.64
C THR A 63 17.82 -10.05 34.80
N HIS A 64 17.95 -8.72 34.69
CA HIS A 64 16.95 -7.83 34.09
C HIS A 64 16.57 -8.24 32.67
N ALA A 65 17.56 -8.60 31.84
CA ALA A 65 17.31 -9.05 30.46
C ALA A 65 16.44 -10.31 30.41
N LEU A 66 16.64 -11.27 31.33
CA LEU A 66 15.82 -12.48 31.41
C LEU A 66 14.43 -12.20 31.97
N CYS A 67 14.31 -11.30 32.96
CA CYS A 67 13.01 -10.85 33.45
C CYS A 67 12.18 -10.22 32.33
N LEU A 68 12.78 -9.36 31.50
CA LEU A 68 12.12 -8.72 30.37
C LEU A 68 11.74 -9.73 29.27
N LYS A 69 12.58 -10.74 28.98
CA LYS A 69 12.22 -11.83 28.08
C LYS A 69 11.01 -12.62 28.58
N ALA A 70 10.96 -12.91 29.87
CA ALA A 70 9.80 -13.57 30.49
C ALA A 70 8.55 -12.69 30.40
N LEU A 71 8.64 -11.41 30.73
CA LEU A 71 7.54 -10.44 30.60
C LEU A 71 7.06 -10.29 29.15
N ARG A 72 7.97 -10.27 28.16
CA ARG A 72 7.63 -10.25 26.73
C ARG A 72 6.82 -11.49 26.33
N ILE A 73 7.20 -12.67 26.82
CA ILE A 73 6.48 -13.91 26.53
C ILE A 73 5.09 -13.88 27.18
N LEU A 74 5.01 -13.46 28.45
CA LEU A 74 3.76 -13.36 29.19
C LEU A 74 2.80 -12.32 28.60
N SER A 75 3.31 -11.19 28.10
CA SER A 75 2.49 -10.10 27.50
C SER A 75 1.85 -10.46 26.15
N ARG A 76 2.17 -11.63 25.57
CA ARG A 76 1.46 -12.16 24.40
C ARG A 76 0.09 -12.70 24.76
N ASP A 77 -0.09 -13.14 26.00
CA ASP A 77 -1.37 -13.63 26.47
C ASP A 77 -2.25 -12.44 26.87
N GLN A 78 -3.30 -12.23 26.08
CA GLN A 78 -4.26 -11.14 26.26
C GLN A 78 -5.19 -11.35 27.46
N ASP A 79 -5.27 -12.57 27.99
CA ASP A 79 -6.19 -12.86 29.08
C ASP A 79 -5.77 -12.04 30.31
N ASP A 80 -6.71 -11.35 30.95
CA ASP A 80 -6.50 -10.66 32.24
C ASP A 80 -5.38 -9.59 32.29
N ILE A 81 -4.76 -9.24 31.14
CA ILE A 81 -3.61 -8.32 31.10
C ILE A 81 -3.95 -6.94 31.67
N GLU A 82 -5.19 -6.48 31.46
CA GLU A 82 -5.70 -5.19 31.93
C GLU A 82 -5.78 -5.12 33.46
N ASN A 83 -6.09 -6.25 34.12
CA ASN A 83 -6.22 -6.31 35.58
C ASN A 83 -4.87 -6.52 36.29
N VAL A 84 -3.91 -7.13 35.57
CA VAL A 84 -2.57 -7.43 36.12
C VAL A 84 -1.67 -6.20 36.04
N LEU A 85 -1.75 -5.43 34.95
CA LEU A 85 -0.85 -4.32 34.68
C LEU A 85 -1.17 -3.12 35.58
N CYS A 86 -0.13 -2.39 36.02
CA CYS A 86 -0.28 -1.12 36.72
C CYS A 86 0.62 -0.02 36.13
N GLU A 87 0.31 1.23 36.41
CA GLU A 87 1.01 2.41 35.86
C GLU A 87 2.52 2.38 36.12
N ARG A 88 2.93 2.05 37.35
CA ARG A 88 4.34 1.99 37.74
C ARG A 88 5.14 0.99 36.90
N TRP A 89 4.53 -0.13 36.52
CA TRP A 89 5.19 -1.16 35.71
C TRP A 89 5.38 -0.71 34.27
N VAL A 90 4.40 -0.01 33.70
CA VAL A 90 4.53 0.59 32.37
C VAL A 90 5.64 1.64 32.36
N ILE A 91 5.69 2.53 33.37
CA ILE A 91 6.76 3.53 33.52
C ILE A 91 8.14 2.85 33.65
N THR A 92 8.21 1.74 34.41
CA THR A 92 9.46 0.96 34.54
C THR A 92 9.91 0.40 33.19
N LEU A 93 9.01 -0.07 32.33
CA LEU A 93 9.36 -0.53 30.99
C LEU A 93 9.81 0.61 30.08
N ILE A 94 9.16 1.77 30.17
CA ILE A 94 9.58 3.00 29.44
C ILE A 94 10.99 3.39 29.87
N ASP A 95 11.29 3.37 31.17
CA ASP A 95 12.62 3.64 31.72
C ASP A 95 13.67 2.64 31.22
N LYS A 96 13.43 1.34 31.39
CA LYS A 96 14.36 0.28 30.94
C LYS A 96 14.55 0.25 29.42
N SER A 97 13.61 0.80 28.66
CA SER A 97 13.75 0.99 27.21
C SER A 97 14.59 2.22 26.83
N GLY A 98 14.95 3.07 27.80
CA GLY A 98 15.67 4.32 27.59
C GLY A 98 14.79 5.41 26.97
N LEU A 99 13.51 5.50 27.35
CA LEU A 99 12.57 6.51 26.84
C LEU A 99 12.07 7.50 27.91
N LEU A 100 12.40 7.27 29.18
CA LEU A 100 11.86 8.07 30.28
C LEU A 100 12.62 9.40 30.47
N GLU A 101 13.96 9.35 30.47
CA GLU A 101 14.79 10.54 30.61
C GLU A 101 14.98 11.26 29.27
N PRO A 102 14.84 12.59 29.23
CA PRO A 102 15.05 13.34 28.00
C PRO A 102 16.52 13.21 27.57
N MET A 103 16.74 12.59 26.42
CA MET A 103 18.06 12.53 25.75
C MET A 103 18.43 13.90 25.13
N GLU A 104 17.83 15.00 25.57
CA GLU A 104 18.06 16.36 25.06
C GLU A 104 19.51 16.80 25.22
N SER A 105 20.15 16.43 26.34
CA SER A 105 21.58 16.69 26.54
C SER A 105 22.44 15.94 25.50
N ALA A 106 22.02 14.75 25.08
CA ALA A 106 22.69 13.98 24.05
C ALA A 106 22.44 14.52 22.62
N GLU A 107 21.38 15.30 22.39
CA GLU A 107 21.21 16.03 21.13
C GLU A 107 22.31 17.09 20.94
N LYS A 108 22.80 17.71 22.03
CA LYS A 108 23.85 18.75 22.00
C LYS A 108 25.25 18.17 22.09
N ASP A 109 25.43 17.12 22.90
CA ASP A 109 26.71 16.46 23.09
C ASP A 109 26.52 14.93 23.10
N PRO A 110 26.87 14.24 21.99
CA PRO A 110 26.74 12.79 21.88
C PRO A 110 27.49 11.99 22.95
N THR A 111 28.48 12.58 23.63
CA THR A 111 29.21 11.90 24.73
C THR A 111 28.36 11.70 25.97
N LEU A 112 27.28 12.46 26.13
CA LEU A 112 26.30 12.35 27.22
C LEU A 112 25.23 11.30 26.95
N LEU A 113 25.31 10.59 25.82
CA LEU A 113 24.35 9.56 25.46
C LEU A 113 24.49 8.33 26.37
N VAL A 114 23.56 8.20 27.31
CA VAL A 114 23.41 6.99 28.12
C VAL A 114 22.33 6.11 27.50
N VAL A 115 22.75 5.02 26.85
CA VAL A 115 21.84 4.01 26.31
C VAL A 115 21.88 2.78 27.22
N PRO A 116 20.73 2.16 27.55
CA PRO A 116 20.74 0.92 28.30
C PRO A 116 21.50 -0.20 27.57
N CYS A 117 21.81 -1.27 28.29
CA CYS A 117 22.33 -2.50 27.69
C CYS A 117 21.39 -2.99 26.57
N LYS A 118 21.96 -3.41 25.44
CA LYS A 118 21.22 -3.84 24.23
C LYS A 118 20.09 -4.80 24.56
N GLU A 119 20.37 -5.88 25.30
CA GLU A 119 19.39 -6.91 25.62
C GLU A 119 18.24 -6.37 26.47
N VAL A 120 18.53 -5.44 27.38
CA VAL A 120 17.52 -4.81 28.24
C VAL A 120 16.65 -3.86 27.42
N ALA A 121 17.25 -2.96 26.65
CA ALA A 121 16.51 -1.99 25.83
C ALA A 121 15.58 -2.68 24.83
N ILE A 122 16.10 -3.66 24.09
CA ILE A 122 15.35 -4.35 23.04
C ILE A 122 14.21 -5.19 23.62
N GLU A 123 14.43 -5.92 24.72
CA GLU A 123 13.38 -6.73 25.34
C GLU A 123 12.32 -5.87 26.05
N ALA A 124 12.71 -4.73 26.64
CA ALA A 124 11.78 -3.74 27.15
C ALA A 124 10.91 -3.17 26.03
N MET A 125 11.49 -2.77 24.90
CA MET A 125 10.75 -2.27 23.74
C MET A 125 9.77 -3.30 23.17
N LYS A 126 10.18 -4.57 23.04
CA LYS A 126 9.31 -5.67 22.61
C LYS A 126 8.12 -5.87 23.56
N CYS A 127 8.38 -5.86 24.87
CA CYS A 127 7.33 -5.97 25.89
C CYS A 127 6.37 -4.76 25.81
N LEU A 128 6.93 -3.55 25.67
CA LEU A 128 6.17 -2.31 25.57
C LEU A 128 5.25 -2.30 24.36
N CYS A 129 5.72 -2.76 23.19
CA CYS A 129 4.88 -2.96 22.01
C CYS A 129 3.69 -3.89 22.28
N ASN A 130 3.91 -5.03 22.93
CA ASN A 130 2.84 -6.00 23.23
C ASN A 130 1.79 -5.40 24.18
N ILE A 131 2.22 -4.82 25.31
CA ILE A 131 1.28 -4.31 26.31
C ILE A 131 0.52 -3.08 25.79
N THR A 132 1.17 -2.22 24.98
CA THR A 132 0.52 -1.02 24.43
C THR A 132 -0.55 -1.40 23.40
N PHE A 133 -0.28 -2.46 22.62
CA PHE A 133 -1.25 -2.99 21.67
C PHE A 133 -2.44 -3.65 22.40
N ASN A 134 -2.19 -4.38 23.48
CA ASN A 134 -3.20 -5.20 24.15
C ASN A 134 -3.95 -4.51 25.31
N SER A 135 -3.41 -3.45 25.94
CA SER A 135 -3.96 -2.86 27.18
C SER A 135 -4.28 -1.38 27.03
N GLU A 136 -5.45 -0.97 27.54
CA GLU A 136 -5.88 0.44 27.54
C GLU A 136 -5.13 1.24 28.60
N LEU A 137 -4.93 0.65 29.79
CA LEU A 137 -4.10 1.22 30.85
C LEU A 137 -2.71 1.58 30.34
N ALA A 138 -2.05 0.67 29.61
CA ALA A 138 -0.74 0.95 29.02
C ALA A 138 -0.77 2.16 28.09
N ARG A 139 -1.78 2.24 27.21
CA ARG A 139 -1.97 3.38 26.30
C ARG A 139 -2.19 4.70 27.06
N ASN A 140 -3.00 4.69 28.11
CA ASN A 140 -3.25 5.88 28.94
C ASN A 140 -1.99 6.37 29.64
N VAL A 141 -1.16 5.46 30.16
CA VAL A 141 0.13 5.83 30.76
C VAL A 141 1.08 6.41 29.70
N CYS A 142 1.13 5.84 28.49
CA CYS A 142 1.90 6.41 27.38
C CYS A 142 1.45 7.84 27.02
N VAL A 143 0.17 8.18 27.11
CA VAL A 143 -0.33 9.55 26.87
C VAL A 143 0.24 10.53 27.89
N ASN A 144 0.31 10.13 29.15
CA ASN A 144 0.73 10.96 30.28
C ASN A 144 2.25 11.03 30.47
N THR A 145 3.02 10.27 29.70
CA THR A 145 4.49 10.28 29.72
C THR A 145 5.06 11.07 28.53
N ARG A 146 6.37 11.31 28.56
CA ARG A 146 7.13 11.94 27.46
C ARG A 146 7.60 10.94 26.41
N ILE A 147 6.95 9.77 26.31
CA ILE A 147 7.38 8.69 25.42
C ILE A 147 7.46 9.12 23.94
N ALA A 148 6.50 9.93 23.48
CA ALA A 148 6.49 10.45 22.11
C ALA A 148 7.72 11.33 21.83
N HIS A 149 8.02 12.25 22.74
CA HIS A 149 9.20 13.10 22.67
C HIS A 149 10.50 12.27 22.70
N GLY A 150 10.59 11.31 23.63
CA GLY A 150 11.75 10.41 23.73
C GLY A 150 12.01 9.62 22.44
N LEU A 151 10.96 9.12 21.78
CA LEU A 151 11.07 8.42 20.49
C LEU A 151 11.56 9.35 19.37
N ILE A 152 11.07 10.60 19.32
CA ILE A 152 11.52 11.59 18.32
C ILE A 152 12.98 11.96 18.55
N THR A 153 13.37 12.26 19.79
CA THR A 153 14.75 12.58 20.14
C THR A 153 15.68 11.42 19.83
N ARG A 154 15.30 10.19 20.18
CA ARG A 154 16.10 9.00 19.89
C ARG A 154 16.33 8.78 18.39
N MET A 155 15.33 9.10 17.56
CA MET A 155 15.46 9.07 16.10
C MET A 155 16.49 10.10 15.59
N LYS A 156 16.58 11.29 16.20
CA LYS A 156 17.57 12.31 15.82
C LYS A 156 19.01 11.88 16.10
N ILE A 157 19.23 11.19 17.23
CA ILE A 157 20.57 10.81 17.69
C ILE A 157 20.92 9.34 17.38
N CYS A 158 20.08 8.64 16.63
CA CYS A 158 20.20 7.19 16.41
C CYS A 158 21.55 6.78 15.80
N LYS A 159 22.23 7.68 15.07
CA LYS A 159 23.58 7.49 14.53
C LYS A 159 24.62 7.12 15.58
N HIS A 160 24.44 7.59 16.82
CA HIS A 160 25.37 7.36 17.92
C HIS A 160 25.03 6.11 18.75
N ILE A 161 23.95 5.40 18.40
CA ILE A 161 23.52 4.19 19.13
C ILE A 161 24.23 2.96 18.52
N PRO A 162 25.01 2.19 19.31
CA PRO A 162 25.80 1.06 18.78
C PRO A 162 24.97 -0.04 18.10
N TYR A 163 23.73 -0.23 18.55
CA TYR A 163 22.79 -1.23 18.04
C TYR A 163 21.57 -0.58 17.37
N LYS A 164 21.80 0.54 16.64
CA LYS A 164 20.75 1.39 16.08
C LYS A 164 19.68 0.62 15.31
N LYS A 165 20.05 -0.31 14.44
CA LYS A 165 19.10 -0.99 13.54
C LYS A 165 18.06 -1.81 14.31
N GLU A 166 18.51 -2.65 15.24
CA GLU A 166 17.63 -3.48 16.06
C GLU A 166 16.71 -2.63 16.96
N LEU A 167 17.21 -1.52 17.50
CA LEU A 167 16.41 -0.63 18.34
C LEU A 167 15.36 0.12 17.51
N MET A 168 15.78 0.68 16.37
CA MET A 168 14.90 1.44 15.48
C MET A 168 13.75 0.59 14.92
N GLN A 169 13.95 -0.71 14.69
CA GLN A 169 12.85 -1.61 14.32
C GLN A 169 11.70 -1.57 15.33
N TYR A 170 12.00 -1.64 16.63
CA TYR A 170 10.97 -1.61 17.67
C TYR A 170 10.49 -0.21 18.00
N ASP A 171 11.32 0.82 17.82
CA ASP A 171 10.88 2.21 17.92
C ASP A 171 9.81 2.49 16.87
N MET A 172 10.06 2.16 15.60
CA MET A 172 9.10 2.42 14.52
C MET A 172 7.83 1.61 14.72
N LYS A 173 7.95 0.35 15.17
CA LYS A 173 6.80 -0.48 15.52
C LYS A 173 5.98 0.13 16.66
N LEU A 174 6.63 0.63 17.71
CA LEU A 174 5.94 1.27 18.84
C LEU A 174 5.28 2.57 18.39
N ILE A 175 5.94 3.39 17.58
CA ILE A 175 5.35 4.61 17.02
C ILE A 175 4.13 4.26 16.17
N PHE A 176 4.21 3.24 15.32
CA PHE A 176 3.06 2.76 14.55
C PHE A 176 1.88 2.39 15.46
N ILE A 177 2.10 1.59 16.51
CA ILE A 177 1.05 1.19 17.47
C ILE A 177 0.46 2.41 18.18
N LEU A 178 1.31 3.29 18.72
CA LEU A 178 0.87 4.48 19.45
C LEU A 178 0.07 5.44 18.56
N THR A 179 0.54 5.70 17.33
CA THR A 179 -0.12 6.62 16.40
C THR A 179 -1.39 6.04 15.78
N ALA A 180 -1.49 4.71 15.68
CA ALA A 180 -2.72 4.02 15.25
C ALA A 180 -3.81 4.07 16.32
N LEU A 181 -3.45 3.82 17.58
CA LEU A 181 -4.42 3.60 18.66
C LEU A 181 -4.69 4.85 19.53
N ILE A 182 -3.82 5.87 19.49
CA ILE A 182 -3.87 7.01 20.40
C ILE A 182 -3.76 8.34 19.64
N GLU A 183 -4.91 8.99 19.44
CA GLU A 183 -4.99 10.27 18.73
C GLU A 183 -4.13 11.38 19.38
N ASN A 184 -4.13 11.49 20.72
CA ASN A 184 -3.32 12.49 21.41
C ASN A 184 -1.82 12.35 21.12
N ILE A 185 -1.31 11.11 21.03
CA ILE A 185 0.10 10.88 20.67
C ILE A 185 0.34 11.17 19.20
N ARG A 186 -0.59 10.78 18.31
CA ARG A 186 -0.52 11.15 16.89
C ARG A 186 -0.42 12.66 16.69
N LEU A 187 -1.19 13.45 17.44
CA LEU A 187 -1.11 14.93 17.41
C LEU A 187 0.22 15.45 17.95
N LYS A 188 0.77 14.87 19.03
CA LYS A 188 2.11 15.21 19.55
C LYS A 188 3.20 14.99 18.49
N PHE A 189 3.19 13.85 17.81
CA PHE A 189 4.13 13.57 16.71
C PHE A 189 3.99 14.58 15.55
N ARG A 190 2.77 15.00 15.19
CA ARG A 190 2.56 16.03 14.17
C ARG A 190 3.10 17.39 14.61
N HIS A 191 2.89 17.76 15.88
CA HIS A 191 3.35 19.03 16.44
C HIS A 191 4.88 19.12 16.54
N GLU A 192 5.55 18.02 16.89
CA GLU A 192 7.02 17.95 17.05
C GLU A 192 7.76 17.55 15.77
N ASP A 193 7.17 17.79 14.59
CA ASP A 193 7.76 17.47 13.28
C ASP A 193 8.15 16.01 13.07
N GLY A 194 7.58 15.06 13.83
CA GLY A 194 8.00 13.66 13.83
C GLY A 194 7.99 12.98 12.45
N ALA A 195 7.07 13.38 11.57
CA ALA A 195 7.04 12.87 10.19
C ALA A 195 8.22 13.40 9.34
N MET A 196 8.72 14.62 9.58
CA MET A 196 9.93 15.13 8.93
C MET A 196 11.16 14.29 9.33
N HIS A 197 11.27 13.96 10.62
CA HIS A 197 12.37 13.16 11.14
C HIS A 197 12.36 11.74 10.57
N MET A 198 11.17 11.13 10.43
CA MET A 198 11.02 9.85 9.75
C MET A 198 11.44 9.91 8.27
N ILE A 199 11.08 10.98 7.55
CA ILE A 199 11.49 11.19 6.15
C ILE A 199 13.02 11.37 6.04
N ASN A 200 13.63 12.11 6.97
CA ASN A 200 15.08 12.25 7.02
C ASN A 200 15.76 10.90 7.28
N TYR A 201 15.18 10.08 8.17
CA TYR A 201 15.71 8.75 8.47
C TYR A 201 15.56 7.78 7.27
N LEU A 202 14.46 7.85 6.50
CA LEU A 202 14.34 7.13 5.22
C LEU A 202 15.46 7.52 4.23
N ASN A 203 15.77 8.82 4.12
CA ASN A 203 16.85 9.30 3.25
C ASN A 203 18.23 8.83 3.72
N GLU A 204 18.44 8.77 5.03
CA GLU A 204 19.67 8.23 5.61
C GLU A 204 19.84 6.74 5.28
N ILE A 205 18.80 5.92 5.50
CA ILE A 205 18.82 4.49 5.16
C ILE A 205 19.09 4.29 3.67
N TYR A 206 18.44 5.07 2.80
CA TYR A 206 18.71 5.03 1.36
C TYR A 206 20.17 5.40 1.04
N SER A 207 20.70 6.46 1.65
CA SER A 207 22.07 6.91 1.42
C SER A 207 23.12 5.89 1.91
N GLU A 208 22.84 5.21 3.02
CA GLU A 208 23.69 4.13 3.57
C GLU A 208 23.63 2.83 2.73
N SER A 209 22.61 2.66 1.89
CA SER A 209 22.41 1.44 1.08
C SER A 209 23.24 1.36 -0.19
N LEU A 210 24.06 2.39 -0.46
CA LEU A 210 24.96 2.40 -1.61
C LEU A 210 26.09 1.39 -1.39
N GLN A 211 26.18 0.38 -2.27
CA GLN A 211 27.36 -0.47 -2.33
C GLN A 211 28.50 0.30 -3.02
N PRO A 212 29.72 0.35 -2.44
CA PRO A 212 30.89 0.71 -3.22
C PRO A 212 31.01 -0.31 -4.35
N SER A 213 31.24 0.13 -5.58
CA SER A 213 31.59 -0.77 -6.68
C SER A 213 32.83 -1.56 -6.27
N SER A 214 32.64 -2.82 -5.89
CA SER A 214 33.72 -3.78 -5.70
C SER A 214 34.29 -4.10 -7.08
N ASP A 215 35.22 -3.26 -7.55
CA ASP A 215 36.26 -3.56 -8.55
C ASP A 215 37.16 -2.33 -8.77
N GLU A 216 37.92 -1.94 -7.74
CA GLU A 216 39.18 -1.18 -7.91
C GLU A 216 40.42 -2.06 -7.71
N ALA A 217 40.28 -3.38 -7.88
CA ALA A 217 41.42 -4.27 -8.01
C ALA A 217 41.13 -5.33 -9.07
N SER A 218 41.71 -5.12 -10.25
CA SER A 218 41.91 -6.06 -11.36
C SER A 218 40.87 -6.12 -12.49
N VAL A 219 41.21 -5.40 -13.56
CA VAL A 219 41.16 -5.81 -14.98
C VAL A 219 39.81 -5.88 -15.69
N SER A 220 39.79 -5.13 -16.80
CA SER A 220 38.88 -5.13 -17.95
C SER A 220 37.68 -4.20 -17.87
N ALA A 221 37.84 -3.06 -18.53
CA ALA A 221 36.76 -2.24 -19.05
C ALA A 221 35.87 -3.09 -19.96
N ASN A 222 34.68 -3.47 -19.46
CA ASN A 222 33.45 -3.75 -20.21
C ASN A 222 32.33 -4.25 -19.26
N SER A 223 31.64 -3.34 -18.56
CA SER A 223 30.24 -3.57 -18.14
C SER A 223 29.55 -2.28 -17.68
N GLU A 224 28.32 -2.14 -18.15
CA GLU A 224 27.35 -1.05 -17.95
C GLU A 224 26.72 -1.01 -16.54
N ASP A 225 27.43 -1.37 -15.47
CA ASP A 225 26.79 -1.52 -14.16
C ASP A 225 26.78 -0.20 -13.37
N ALA A 226 25.62 0.47 -13.38
CA ALA A 226 25.27 1.53 -12.45
C ALA A 226 25.39 1.05 -10.98
N PRO A 227 25.66 1.95 -10.01
CA PRO A 227 25.70 1.58 -8.60
C PRO A 227 24.40 0.88 -8.17
N LYS A 228 24.53 -0.34 -7.64
CA LYS A 228 23.40 -1.13 -7.14
C LYS A 228 23.21 -0.83 -5.66
N TYR A 229 22.02 -0.33 -5.31
CA TYR A 229 21.63 -0.08 -3.94
C TYR A 229 21.01 -1.35 -3.36
N TYR A 230 21.39 -1.71 -2.12
CA TYR A 230 20.93 -2.92 -1.47
C TYR A 230 20.54 -2.68 0.00
N PHE A 231 19.34 -3.10 0.37
CA PHE A 231 18.89 -3.10 1.76
C PHE A 231 19.15 -4.44 2.45
N THR A 232 19.69 -4.36 3.65
CA THR A 232 19.69 -5.50 4.57
C THR A 232 18.26 -5.83 5.00
N ASP A 233 18.04 -7.05 5.52
CA ASP A 233 16.74 -7.43 6.06
C ASP A 233 16.28 -6.48 7.17
N GLU A 234 17.22 -5.95 7.96
CA GLU A 234 16.94 -4.99 9.01
C GLU A 234 16.48 -3.65 8.46
N ASP A 235 17.20 -3.10 7.46
CA ASP A 235 16.84 -1.83 6.83
C ASP A 235 15.45 -1.91 6.20
N ARG A 236 15.15 -3.01 5.51
CA ARG A 236 13.83 -3.27 4.94
C ARG A 236 12.74 -3.24 6.02
N VAL A 237 12.93 -3.96 7.12
CA VAL A 237 11.94 -4.00 8.22
C VAL A 237 11.71 -2.60 8.79
N ILE A 238 12.78 -1.82 9.00
CA ILE A 238 12.69 -0.44 9.49
C ILE A 238 11.91 0.43 8.50
N VAL A 239 12.20 0.35 7.19
CA VAL A 239 11.49 1.11 6.15
C VAL A 239 10.02 0.72 6.07
N CYS A 240 9.68 -0.56 6.21
CA CYS A 240 8.29 -1.00 6.27
C CYS A 240 7.56 -0.42 7.49
N GLU A 241 8.14 -0.47 8.69
CA GLU A 241 7.53 0.10 9.90
C GLU A 241 7.46 1.64 9.85
N LEU A 242 8.47 2.31 9.30
CA LEU A 242 8.45 3.76 9.00
C LEU A 242 7.28 4.10 8.09
N SER A 243 7.07 3.31 7.03
CA SER A 243 6.01 3.54 6.05
C SER A 243 4.63 3.45 6.70
N LYS A 244 4.43 2.47 7.60
CA LYS A 244 3.18 2.31 8.37
C LYS A 244 2.96 3.45 9.36
N ALA A 245 3.99 3.85 10.10
CA ALA A 245 3.91 4.97 11.03
C ALA A 245 3.63 6.31 10.31
N LEU A 246 4.31 6.56 9.19
CA LEU A 246 4.07 7.72 8.33
C LEU A 246 2.65 7.71 7.76
N PHE A 247 2.11 6.56 7.37
CA PHE A 247 0.73 6.46 6.88
C PHE A 247 -0.26 6.96 7.94
N ASN A 248 -0.10 6.54 9.20
CA ASN A 248 -0.94 7.00 10.31
C ASN A 248 -0.78 8.51 10.59
N LEU A 249 0.44 9.03 10.46
CA LEU A 249 0.70 10.46 10.71
C LEU A 249 0.16 11.34 9.58
N ILE A 250 0.20 10.87 8.34
CA ILE A 250 -0.11 11.66 7.15
C ILE A 250 -1.57 11.55 6.73
N ILE A 251 -2.28 10.49 7.12
CA ILE A 251 -3.70 10.38 6.79
C ILE A 251 -4.46 11.60 7.34
N LEU A 252 -4.91 12.45 6.42
CA LEU A 252 -5.67 13.65 6.73
C LEU A 252 -7.16 13.26 6.78
N PRO A 253 -7.91 13.64 7.83
CA PRO A 253 -9.33 13.35 7.93
C PRO A 253 -10.17 13.95 6.78
N ASN A 254 -9.66 14.96 6.08
CA ASN A 254 -10.32 15.65 4.98
C ASN A 254 -9.34 15.87 3.82
N GLU A 255 -9.84 16.00 2.59
CA GLU A 255 -9.10 16.30 1.35
C GLU A 255 -8.41 17.69 1.34
N ASP A 256 -8.02 18.20 2.50
CA ASP A 256 -7.32 19.46 2.63
C ASP A 256 -5.94 19.33 1.99
N THR A 257 -5.75 20.03 0.88
CA THR A 257 -4.43 20.19 0.27
C THR A 257 -3.48 20.82 1.28
N PRO A 258 -2.24 20.33 1.42
CA PRO A 258 -1.26 20.94 2.31
C PRO A 258 -1.13 22.43 2.05
N THR A 259 -1.37 23.22 3.09
CA THR A 259 -1.52 24.68 2.95
C THR A 259 -0.20 25.39 3.14
N THR A 260 0.64 24.88 4.06
CA THR A 260 1.93 25.51 4.37
C THR A 260 3.03 25.04 3.43
N GLU A 261 3.98 25.93 3.12
CA GLU A 261 5.17 25.57 2.31
C GLU A 261 6.01 24.48 2.98
N LYS A 262 6.06 24.46 4.31
CA LYS A 262 6.75 23.42 5.08
C LYS A 262 6.15 22.03 4.83
N GLU A 263 4.82 21.90 4.91
CA GLU A 263 4.14 20.64 4.62
C GLU A 263 4.33 20.24 3.14
N LYS A 264 4.18 21.19 2.20
CA LYS A 264 4.41 20.90 0.77
C LYS A 264 5.82 20.37 0.50
N GLN A 265 6.84 20.97 1.12
CA GLN A 265 8.21 20.49 1.01
C GLN A 265 8.38 19.11 1.63
N GLN A 266 7.76 18.88 2.78
CA GLN A 266 7.79 17.58 3.45
C GLN A 266 7.18 16.47 2.57
N PHE A 267 6.00 16.70 1.97
CA PHE A 267 5.38 15.75 1.05
C PHE A 267 6.21 15.54 -0.22
N THR A 268 6.80 16.60 -0.77
CA THR A 268 7.69 16.53 -1.93
C THR A 268 8.90 15.65 -1.64
N ASN A 269 9.54 15.86 -0.49
CA ASN A 269 10.69 15.07 -0.03
C ASN A 269 10.31 13.60 0.22
N LEU A 270 9.15 13.36 0.85
CA LEU A 270 8.65 12.01 1.09
C LEU A 270 8.45 11.26 -0.23
N VAL A 271 7.75 11.85 -1.19
CA VAL A 271 7.48 11.18 -2.47
C VAL A 271 8.77 10.93 -3.25
N SER A 272 9.72 11.87 -3.24
CA SER A 272 11.05 11.71 -3.85
C SER A 272 11.82 10.54 -3.22
N VAL A 273 11.92 10.47 -1.89
CA VAL A 273 12.65 9.38 -1.22
C VAL A 273 11.97 8.03 -1.42
N LEU A 274 10.64 7.97 -1.43
CA LEU A 274 9.93 6.73 -1.75
C LEU A 274 10.22 6.27 -3.18
N GLY A 275 10.25 7.19 -4.15
CA GLY A 275 10.66 6.91 -5.53
C GLY A 275 12.04 6.26 -5.61
N LYS A 276 13.01 6.81 -4.87
CA LYS A 276 14.37 6.28 -4.77
C LYS A 276 14.42 4.91 -4.09
N ILE A 277 13.71 4.73 -2.98
CA ILE A 277 13.69 3.46 -2.25
C ILE A 277 13.12 2.32 -3.11
N MET A 278 12.16 2.59 -3.99
CA MET A 278 11.61 1.56 -4.89
C MET A 278 12.66 0.93 -5.81
N THR A 279 13.77 1.62 -6.11
CA THR A 279 14.83 1.10 -6.99
C THR A 279 15.85 0.22 -6.27
N VAL A 280 15.79 0.15 -4.93
CA VAL A 280 16.70 -0.62 -4.09
C VAL A 280 16.34 -2.11 -4.13
N GLN A 281 17.36 -2.97 -4.20
CA GLN A 281 17.19 -4.42 -4.16
C GLN A 281 17.23 -4.95 -2.72
N THR A 282 16.48 -6.02 -2.44
CA THR A 282 16.52 -6.72 -1.16
C THR A 282 16.99 -8.18 -1.31
N SER A 283 17.06 -8.91 -0.20
CA SER A 283 17.56 -10.30 -0.14
C SER A 283 16.74 -11.31 -0.95
N SER A 284 15.47 -11.02 -1.27
CA SER A 284 14.64 -11.91 -2.07
C SER A 284 13.53 -11.16 -2.79
N LYS A 285 13.00 -11.76 -3.87
CA LYS A 285 11.89 -11.15 -4.60
C LYS A 285 10.63 -10.98 -3.76
N SER A 286 10.37 -11.89 -2.82
CA SER A 286 9.27 -11.78 -1.86
C SER A 286 9.44 -10.55 -0.96
N ASN A 287 10.68 -10.24 -0.57
CA ASN A 287 10.99 -9.11 0.28
C ASN A 287 10.86 -7.78 -0.49
N ASP A 288 11.21 -7.75 -1.78
CA ASP A 288 10.95 -6.61 -2.66
C ASP A 288 9.44 -6.32 -2.74
N LEU A 289 8.63 -7.37 -2.91
CA LEU A 289 7.17 -7.23 -3.02
C LEU A 289 6.55 -6.71 -1.72
N ASP A 290 7.01 -7.17 -0.55
CA ASP A 290 6.57 -6.68 0.75
C ASP A 290 6.94 -5.21 0.96
N LEU A 291 8.19 -4.82 0.62
CA LEU A 291 8.63 -3.43 0.66
C LEU A 291 7.76 -2.55 -0.25
N MET A 292 7.56 -2.97 -1.49
CA MET A 292 6.72 -2.27 -2.46
C MET A 292 5.28 -2.13 -1.97
N ASN A 293 4.72 -3.16 -1.33
CA ASN A 293 3.36 -3.11 -0.78
C ASN A 293 3.23 -2.02 0.29
N ASN A 294 4.18 -1.92 1.22
CA ASN A 294 4.18 -0.89 2.27
C ASN A 294 4.35 0.53 1.68
N ILE A 295 5.24 0.70 0.69
CA ILE A 295 5.43 1.98 -0.01
C ILE A 295 4.17 2.40 -0.77
N VAL A 296 3.56 1.48 -1.52
CA VAL A 296 2.32 1.74 -2.27
C VAL A 296 1.19 2.13 -1.32
N ASN A 297 1.04 1.43 -0.19
CA ASN A 297 0.04 1.79 0.83
C ASN A 297 0.29 3.21 1.36
N LEU A 298 1.53 3.60 1.65
CA LEU A 298 1.85 4.97 2.05
C LEU A 298 1.50 6.00 0.96
N LEU A 299 1.83 5.73 -0.30
CA LEU A 299 1.51 6.64 -1.41
C LEU A 299 0.00 6.89 -1.55
N THR A 300 -0.86 5.94 -1.16
CA THR A 300 -2.32 6.11 -1.26
C THR A 300 -2.83 7.30 -0.43
N SER A 301 -2.19 7.62 0.71
CA SER A 301 -2.59 8.74 1.56
C SER A 301 -2.08 10.11 1.08
N ILE A 302 -1.16 10.15 0.12
CA ILE A 302 -0.55 11.39 -0.37
C ILE A 302 -1.43 12.06 -1.44
N HIS A 303 -1.54 13.38 -1.38
CA HIS A 303 -2.29 14.16 -2.36
C HIS A 303 -1.62 14.15 -3.75
N THR A 304 -2.42 14.12 -4.81
CA THR A 304 -1.97 14.00 -6.22
C THR A 304 -0.98 15.08 -6.66
N LEU A 305 -0.98 16.25 -6.03
CA LEU A 305 -0.06 17.36 -6.34
C LEU A 305 1.43 16.98 -6.22
N PHE A 306 1.77 16.07 -5.30
CA PHE A 306 3.16 15.72 -5.01
C PHE A 306 3.69 14.55 -5.85
N TYR A 307 2.82 13.90 -6.63
CA TYR A 307 3.18 12.71 -7.40
C TYR A 307 4.22 12.99 -8.49
N MET A 308 4.35 14.23 -8.94
CA MET A 308 5.41 14.62 -9.89
C MET A 308 6.81 14.27 -9.36
N SER A 309 7.00 14.30 -8.03
CA SER A 309 8.29 14.00 -7.38
C SER A 309 8.69 12.52 -7.43
N LEU A 310 7.80 11.61 -7.84
CA LEU A 310 8.17 10.21 -8.12
C LEU A 310 9.10 10.07 -9.33
N THR A 311 9.08 11.05 -10.22
CA THR A 311 9.81 11.06 -11.50
C THR A 311 10.72 12.29 -11.54
N GLU A 312 11.94 12.15 -11.03
CA GLU A 312 12.90 13.25 -10.92
C GLU A 312 13.38 13.73 -12.29
N GLU A 313 13.78 15.00 -12.36
CA GLU A 313 14.44 15.54 -13.56
C GLU A 313 15.86 14.98 -13.64
N ILE A 314 16.25 14.57 -14.85
CA ILE A 314 17.54 13.94 -15.07
C ILE A 314 18.61 15.02 -14.95
N GLY A 315 19.52 14.87 -13.99
CA GLY A 315 20.73 15.68 -13.92
C GLY A 315 21.80 15.19 -14.90
N ASP A 316 22.76 16.05 -15.23
CA ASP A 316 23.83 15.80 -16.24
C ASP A 316 24.68 14.54 -15.99
N LYS A 317 24.65 13.97 -14.78
CA LYS A 317 25.47 12.83 -14.35
C LYS A 317 24.73 11.50 -14.25
N GLN A 318 23.40 11.47 -14.48
CA GLN A 318 22.61 10.24 -14.37
C GLN A 318 22.20 9.74 -15.76
N LYS A 319 22.38 8.43 -16.00
CA LYS A 319 21.83 7.74 -17.19
C LYS A 319 20.80 6.70 -16.74
N PRO A 320 19.57 7.12 -16.38
CA PRO A 320 18.53 6.19 -16.02
C PRO A 320 18.04 5.39 -17.24
N ASP A 321 17.61 4.15 -17.02
CA ASP A 321 17.18 3.21 -18.07
C ASP A 321 15.89 3.66 -18.77
N HIS A 322 15.03 4.39 -18.05
CA HIS A 322 13.68 4.71 -18.48
C HIS A 322 13.44 6.21 -18.53
N ILE A 323 13.79 6.83 -19.66
CA ILE A 323 13.71 8.28 -19.83
C ILE A 323 12.45 8.67 -20.61
N TYR A 324 11.71 9.66 -20.10
CA TYR A 324 10.60 10.25 -20.84
C TYR A 324 10.42 11.75 -20.55
N GLU A 325 10.41 12.57 -21.59
CA GLU A 325 10.31 14.04 -21.50
C GLU A 325 11.30 14.65 -20.47
N GLY A 326 12.54 14.16 -20.45
CA GLY A 326 13.63 14.67 -19.59
C GLY A 326 13.59 14.21 -18.12
N ARG A 327 12.74 13.23 -17.79
CA ARG A 327 12.55 12.70 -16.44
C ARG A 327 12.79 11.20 -16.38
N ASP A 328 13.26 10.74 -15.22
CA ASP A 328 13.39 9.32 -14.90
C ASP A 328 12.02 8.71 -14.56
N MET A 329 11.65 7.67 -15.29
CA MET A 329 10.39 6.93 -15.15
C MET A 329 10.56 5.57 -14.46
N THR A 330 11.75 5.25 -13.95
CA THR A 330 12.07 3.96 -13.33
C THR A 330 11.07 3.58 -12.24
N SER A 331 10.72 4.52 -11.35
CA SER A 331 9.68 4.33 -10.32
C SER A 331 8.33 3.88 -10.92
N LEU A 332 7.91 4.49 -12.03
CA LEU A 332 6.65 4.11 -12.69
C LEU A 332 6.71 2.73 -13.34
N VAL A 333 7.86 2.36 -13.90
CA VAL A 333 8.07 1.01 -14.44
C VAL A 333 7.96 -0.03 -13.33
N ILE A 334 8.59 0.22 -12.18
CA ILE A 334 8.52 -0.67 -11.00
C ILE A 334 7.07 -0.80 -10.51
N LEU A 335 6.31 0.30 -10.43
CA LEU A 335 4.89 0.26 -10.08
C LEU A 335 4.04 -0.56 -11.08
N LEU A 336 4.31 -0.45 -12.39
CA LEU A 336 3.63 -1.25 -13.41
C LEU A 336 4.00 -2.73 -13.32
N GLN A 337 5.27 -3.06 -13.03
CA GLN A 337 5.71 -4.43 -12.81
C GLN A 337 5.06 -5.02 -11.56
N PHE A 338 4.96 -4.25 -10.48
CA PHE A 338 4.26 -4.63 -9.26
C PHE A 338 2.77 -4.90 -9.54
N LEU A 339 2.09 -4.02 -10.28
CA LEU A 339 0.70 -4.25 -10.72
C LEU A 339 0.60 -5.55 -11.54
N LYS A 340 1.48 -5.75 -12.53
CA LYS A 340 1.47 -6.98 -13.36
C LYS A 340 1.63 -8.22 -12.49
N HIS A 341 2.56 -8.21 -11.53
CA HIS A 341 2.76 -9.32 -10.61
C HIS A 341 1.49 -9.61 -9.79
N GLN A 342 0.86 -8.59 -9.22
CA GLN A 342 -0.40 -8.74 -8.48
C GLN A 342 -1.53 -9.30 -9.35
N LEU A 343 -1.63 -8.87 -10.62
CA LEU A 343 -2.63 -9.38 -11.56
C LEU A 343 -2.42 -10.85 -11.93
N THR A 344 -1.16 -11.28 -12.07
CA THR A 344 -0.82 -12.68 -12.40
C THR A 344 -0.87 -13.62 -11.20
N ALA A 345 -0.61 -13.12 -9.98
CA ALA A 345 -0.62 -13.92 -8.77
C ALA A 345 -2.02 -14.07 -8.13
N SER A 346 -3.01 -13.28 -8.60
CA SER A 346 -4.36 -13.24 -8.04
C SER A 346 -5.29 -14.36 -8.56
N ASP A 347 -4.79 -15.61 -8.63
CA ASP A 347 -5.63 -16.78 -8.96
C ASP A 347 -6.69 -17.06 -7.87
N GLU A 348 -6.48 -16.55 -6.66
CA GLU A 348 -7.46 -16.56 -5.58
C GLU A 348 -8.31 -15.29 -5.65
N ARG A 349 -9.60 -15.42 -6.00
CA ARG A 349 -10.58 -14.31 -5.98
C ARG A 349 -10.76 -13.68 -4.59
N GLN A 350 -10.24 -14.31 -3.54
CA GLN A 350 -10.20 -13.79 -2.18
C GLN A 350 -9.15 -12.67 -2.10
N ASN A 351 -9.53 -11.53 -1.52
CA ASN A 351 -8.66 -10.36 -1.29
C ASN A 351 -8.19 -9.62 -2.56
N LEU A 352 -8.88 -9.78 -3.70
CA LEU A 352 -8.59 -9.02 -4.94
C LEU A 352 -8.61 -7.50 -4.70
N TYR A 353 -9.57 -7.02 -3.91
CA TYR A 353 -9.67 -5.62 -3.54
C TYR A 353 -8.46 -5.15 -2.72
N GLU A 354 -8.09 -5.87 -1.66
CA GLU A 354 -6.98 -5.50 -0.78
C GLU A 354 -5.64 -5.46 -1.55
N LYS A 355 -5.43 -6.40 -2.48
CA LYS A 355 -4.20 -6.47 -3.28
C LYS A 355 -4.12 -5.41 -4.38
N LEU A 356 -5.22 -5.16 -5.11
CA LEU A 356 -5.19 -4.28 -6.29
C LEU A 356 -5.57 -2.83 -5.99
N SER A 357 -6.41 -2.57 -4.99
CA SER A 357 -6.90 -1.22 -4.68
C SER A 357 -5.77 -0.22 -4.42
N PRO A 358 -4.76 -0.53 -3.59
CA PRO A 358 -3.68 0.42 -3.30
C PRO A 358 -2.89 0.80 -4.57
N ILE A 359 -2.43 -0.18 -5.34
CA ILE A 359 -1.61 0.07 -6.53
C ILE A 359 -2.40 0.76 -7.65
N LEU A 360 -3.67 0.39 -7.86
CA LEU A 360 -4.52 1.06 -8.83
C LEU A 360 -4.82 2.51 -8.42
N THR A 361 -4.96 2.78 -7.12
CA THR A 361 -5.14 4.14 -6.59
C THR A 361 -3.89 5.00 -6.85
N VAL A 362 -2.70 4.48 -6.56
CA VAL A 362 -1.43 5.17 -6.84
C VAL A 362 -1.27 5.43 -8.34
N LEU A 363 -1.51 4.43 -9.20
CA LEU A 363 -1.40 4.60 -10.66
C LEU A 363 -2.44 5.57 -11.23
N ASN A 364 -3.65 5.61 -10.68
CA ASN A 364 -4.65 6.64 -11.00
C ASN A 364 -4.13 8.04 -10.69
N LYS A 365 -3.56 8.25 -9.49
CA LYS A 365 -2.95 9.53 -9.09
C LYS A 365 -1.77 9.90 -10.01
N CYS A 366 -0.88 8.96 -10.34
CA CYS A 366 0.18 9.16 -11.34
C CYS A 366 -0.40 9.59 -12.70
N ALA A 367 -1.47 8.94 -13.18
CA ALA A 367 -2.09 9.24 -14.46
C ALA A 367 -2.77 10.63 -14.52
N ARG A 368 -3.02 11.28 -13.38
CA ARG A 368 -3.47 12.67 -13.35
C ARG A 368 -2.34 13.66 -13.69
N VAL A 369 -1.07 13.30 -13.41
CA VAL A 369 0.11 14.09 -13.78
C VAL A 369 0.41 13.94 -15.28
N ARG A 370 0.52 15.05 -16.03
CA ARG A 370 0.56 15.05 -17.52
C ARG A 370 1.68 14.18 -18.09
N VAL A 371 2.91 14.33 -17.59
CA VAL A 371 4.10 13.64 -18.13
C VAL A 371 4.00 12.13 -17.84
N GLN A 372 3.69 11.79 -16.59
CA GLN A 372 3.49 10.42 -16.13
C GLN A 372 2.34 9.73 -16.87
N ARG A 373 1.21 10.41 -17.07
CA ARG A 373 0.08 9.89 -17.88
C ARG A 373 0.50 9.47 -19.28
N LYS A 374 1.29 10.30 -19.97
CA LYS A 374 1.73 9.99 -21.33
C LYS A 374 2.63 8.76 -21.35
N PHE A 375 3.55 8.66 -20.38
CA PHE A 375 4.40 7.49 -20.21
C PHE A 375 3.57 6.22 -19.92
N LEU A 376 2.70 6.28 -18.91
CA LEU A 376 1.80 5.20 -18.53
C LEU A 376 0.88 4.78 -19.69
N ARG A 377 0.35 5.72 -20.48
CA ARG A 377 -0.39 5.40 -21.70
C ARG A 377 0.50 4.52 -22.58
N LYS A 378 1.71 4.99 -22.94
CA LYS A 378 2.57 4.24 -23.88
C LYS A 378 2.86 2.82 -23.40
N ALA A 379 3.02 2.63 -22.09
CA ALA A 379 3.27 1.33 -21.48
C ALA A 379 2.03 0.43 -21.39
N VAL A 380 0.88 0.96 -20.96
CA VAL A 380 -0.35 0.19 -20.71
C VAL A 380 -1.22 0.02 -21.96
N LEU A 381 -1.35 1.06 -22.77
CA LEU A 381 -2.20 1.13 -23.96
C LEU A 381 -1.37 1.48 -25.21
N PRO A 382 -0.40 0.64 -25.61
CA PRO A 382 0.39 0.87 -26.81
C PRO A 382 -0.49 0.96 -28.05
N HIS A 383 0.04 1.51 -29.14
CA HIS A 383 -0.73 1.58 -30.39
C HIS A 383 -1.12 0.17 -30.86
N LEU A 384 -2.41 0.01 -31.16
CA LEU A 384 -2.96 -1.26 -31.61
C LEU A 384 -2.31 -1.67 -32.94
N ARG A 385 -1.81 -2.92 -32.98
CA ARG A 385 -1.28 -3.57 -34.16
C ARG A 385 -2.26 -4.66 -34.60
N ASP A 386 -2.40 -5.67 -33.77
CA ASP A 386 -3.38 -6.75 -33.93
C ASP A 386 -4.70 -6.41 -33.20
N VAL A 387 -5.80 -6.40 -33.97
CA VAL A 387 -7.18 -6.20 -33.51
C VAL A 387 -8.07 -7.41 -33.80
N SER A 388 -7.47 -8.57 -34.09
CA SER A 388 -8.22 -9.81 -34.35
C SER A 388 -8.84 -10.42 -33.09
N LYS A 389 -8.17 -10.27 -31.95
CA LYS A 389 -8.62 -10.82 -30.66
C LYS A 389 -9.36 -9.78 -29.82
N PRO A 390 -10.35 -10.20 -29.00
CA PRO A 390 -11.00 -9.32 -28.05
C PRO A 390 -10.01 -8.66 -27.08
N PRO A 391 -10.25 -7.42 -26.63
CA PRO A 391 -9.37 -6.67 -25.73
C PRO A 391 -9.02 -7.40 -24.43
N GLU A 392 -9.91 -8.23 -23.89
CA GLU A 392 -9.73 -9.01 -22.67
C GLU A 392 -8.90 -10.29 -22.87
N GLN A 393 -8.65 -10.71 -24.11
CA GLN A 393 -7.88 -11.91 -24.44
C GLN A 393 -6.41 -11.57 -24.69
N GLY A 394 -5.53 -12.14 -23.86
CA GLY A 394 -4.08 -11.97 -23.94
C GLY A 394 -3.42 -11.82 -22.57
N ASP A 395 -2.09 -11.66 -22.58
CA ASP A 395 -1.26 -11.56 -21.37
C ASP A 395 -0.58 -10.18 -21.21
N GLU A 396 -0.89 -9.22 -22.09
CA GLU A 396 -0.44 -7.84 -21.88
C GLU A 396 -1.24 -7.18 -20.75
N LEU A 397 -0.67 -6.13 -20.15
CA LEU A 397 -1.31 -5.41 -19.04
C LEU A 397 -2.69 -4.88 -19.42
N ARG A 398 -2.86 -4.40 -20.67
CA ARG A 398 -4.15 -4.02 -21.24
C ARG A 398 -5.18 -5.14 -21.11
N ASN A 399 -4.80 -6.38 -21.44
CA ASN A 399 -5.73 -7.51 -21.45
C ASN A 399 -6.18 -7.88 -20.04
N HIS A 400 -5.23 -7.94 -19.10
CA HIS A 400 -5.53 -8.16 -17.68
C HIS A 400 -6.48 -7.08 -17.13
N LEU A 401 -6.25 -5.80 -17.44
CA LEU A 401 -7.12 -4.70 -17.02
C LEU A 401 -8.50 -4.76 -17.70
N CYS A 402 -8.58 -5.12 -18.98
CA CYS A 402 -9.87 -5.26 -19.67
C CYS A 402 -10.72 -6.38 -19.07
N ARG A 403 -10.12 -7.51 -18.64
CA ARG A 403 -10.84 -8.56 -17.90
C ARG A 403 -11.44 -8.05 -16.58
N LEU A 404 -10.77 -7.13 -15.91
CA LEU A 404 -11.27 -6.54 -14.66
C LEU A 404 -12.41 -5.54 -14.86
N LEU A 405 -12.69 -5.07 -16.08
CA LEU A 405 -13.85 -4.20 -16.34
C LEU A 405 -15.19 -4.92 -16.18
N THR A 406 -15.19 -6.25 -16.24
CA THR A 406 -16.39 -7.10 -16.10
C THR A 406 -16.38 -7.93 -14.82
N THR A 407 -15.46 -7.65 -13.87
CA THR A 407 -15.41 -8.33 -12.57
C THR A 407 -16.63 -7.98 -11.71
N PRO A 408 -17.15 -8.92 -10.88
CA PRO A 408 -18.23 -8.62 -9.94
C PRO A 408 -17.80 -7.70 -8.78
N VAL A 409 -16.49 -7.55 -8.53
CA VAL A 409 -15.96 -6.66 -7.49
C VAL A 409 -15.98 -5.22 -7.97
N THR A 410 -17.08 -4.51 -7.69
CA THR A 410 -17.34 -3.15 -8.21
C THR A 410 -16.25 -2.14 -7.88
N SER A 411 -15.68 -2.18 -6.68
CA SER A 411 -14.61 -1.28 -6.26
C SER A 411 -13.35 -1.41 -7.11
N VAL A 412 -12.93 -2.63 -7.45
CA VAL A 412 -11.78 -2.88 -8.35
C VAL A 412 -12.12 -2.47 -9.78
N ARG A 413 -13.31 -2.86 -10.26
CA ARG A 413 -13.82 -2.49 -11.59
C ARG A 413 -13.76 -0.98 -11.80
N ASP A 414 -14.24 -0.22 -10.82
CA ASP A 414 -14.37 1.23 -10.92
C ASP A 414 -12.97 1.90 -10.91
N LEU A 415 -12.03 1.39 -10.11
CA LEU A 415 -10.62 1.85 -10.12
C LEU A 415 -9.91 1.57 -11.46
N VAL A 416 -10.12 0.40 -12.04
CA VAL A 416 -9.54 0.03 -13.35
C VAL A 416 -10.15 0.86 -14.46
N ALA A 417 -11.47 1.03 -14.45
CA ALA A 417 -12.17 1.81 -15.46
C ALA A 417 -11.74 3.28 -15.41
N GLU A 418 -11.60 3.85 -14.21
CA GLU A 418 -11.05 5.19 -14.03
C GLU A 418 -9.63 5.32 -14.58
N PHE A 419 -8.76 4.35 -14.26
CA PHE A 419 -7.38 4.37 -14.72
C PHE A 419 -7.29 4.38 -16.25
N LEU A 420 -8.00 3.46 -16.91
CA LEU A 420 -8.06 3.39 -18.37
C LEU A 420 -8.66 4.65 -18.99
N PHE A 421 -9.70 5.22 -18.36
CA PHE A 421 -10.35 6.44 -18.84
C PHE A 421 -9.43 7.65 -18.76
N VAL A 422 -8.72 7.84 -17.64
CA VAL A 422 -7.72 8.91 -17.47
C VAL A 422 -6.59 8.77 -18.48
N LEU A 423 -6.05 7.56 -18.69
CA LEU A 423 -5.04 7.30 -19.73
C LEU A 423 -5.56 7.66 -21.14
N CYS A 424 -6.85 7.48 -21.38
CA CYS A 424 -7.53 7.86 -22.62
C CYS A 424 -7.89 9.35 -22.72
N LYS A 425 -7.34 10.21 -21.84
CA LYS A 425 -7.68 11.64 -21.74
C LYS A 425 -9.18 11.88 -21.50
N GLU A 426 -9.84 10.96 -20.80
CA GLU A 426 -11.27 11.02 -20.48
C GLU A 426 -12.16 11.14 -21.74
N LYS A 427 -11.73 10.53 -22.85
CA LYS A 427 -12.49 10.49 -24.09
C LYS A 427 -13.11 9.12 -24.30
N VAL A 428 -14.45 9.08 -24.36
CA VAL A 428 -15.24 7.86 -24.60
C VAL A 428 -14.76 7.12 -25.84
N SER A 429 -14.61 7.82 -26.98
CA SER A 429 -14.16 7.20 -28.24
C SER A 429 -12.79 6.55 -28.13
N ARG A 430 -11.86 7.14 -27.36
CA ARG A 430 -10.53 6.55 -27.14
C ARG A 430 -10.61 5.34 -26.24
N MET A 431 -11.39 5.39 -25.16
CA MET A 431 -11.57 4.26 -24.26
C MET A 431 -12.18 3.06 -24.99
N VAL A 432 -13.27 3.28 -25.76
CA VAL A 432 -13.94 2.24 -26.55
C VAL A 432 -12.99 1.58 -27.54
N LYS A 433 -12.13 2.37 -28.22
CA LYS A 433 -11.12 1.83 -29.14
C LYS A 433 -10.19 0.81 -28.47
N TYR A 434 -9.78 1.01 -27.21
CA TYR A 434 -8.82 0.11 -26.55
C TYR A 434 -9.48 -1.04 -25.77
N THR A 435 -10.70 -0.82 -25.30
CA THR A 435 -11.38 -1.72 -24.34
C THR A 435 -12.58 -2.45 -24.92
N GLY A 436 -13.15 -1.98 -26.03
CA GLY A 436 -14.45 -2.44 -26.53
C GLY A 436 -15.60 -1.84 -25.73
N PHE A 437 -16.69 -1.45 -26.40
CA PHE A 437 -17.83 -0.82 -25.75
C PHE A 437 -18.49 -1.76 -24.73
N GLY A 438 -18.57 -3.07 -24.99
CA GLY A 438 -19.14 -4.05 -24.05
C GLY A 438 -18.45 -4.04 -22.69
N ASN A 439 -17.11 -3.97 -22.67
CA ASN A 439 -16.34 -3.91 -21.42
C ASN A 439 -16.46 -2.52 -20.74
N ALA A 440 -16.51 -1.44 -21.53
CA ALA A 440 -16.60 -0.08 -21.01
C ALA A 440 -18.02 0.37 -20.59
N ALA A 441 -19.06 -0.29 -21.09
CA ALA A 441 -20.46 0.14 -21.00
C ALA A 441 -20.90 0.40 -19.55
N GLY A 442 -20.53 -0.47 -18.61
CA GLY A 442 -20.90 -0.31 -17.20
C GLY A 442 -20.36 0.98 -16.58
N HIS A 443 -19.10 1.34 -16.87
CA HIS A 443 -18.48 2.57 -16.39
C HIS A 443 -19.04 3.81 -17.11
N LEU A 444 -19.29 3.72 -18.42
CA LEU A 444 -19.88 4.82 -19.18
C LEU A 444 -21.32 5.11 -18.72
N ALA A 445 -22.09 4.06 -18.42
CA ALA A 445 -23.43 4.18 -17.85
C ALA A 445 -23.39 4.85 -16.47
N SER A 446 -22.56 4.38 -15.54
CA SER A 446 -22.49 4.96 -14.19
C SER A 446 -22.09 6.43 -14.18
N ARG A 447 -21.35 6.89 -15.19
CA ARG A 447 -20.94 8.30 -15.36
C ARG A 447 -21.82 9.15 -16.27
N GLY A 448 -22.90 8.60 -16.84
CA GLY A 448 -23.77 9.35 -17.75
C GLY A 448 -23.06 9.73 -19.06
N LEU A 449 -22.17 8.87 -19.57
CA LEU A 449 -21.36 9.12 -20.76
C LEU A 449 -21.81 8.32 -21.99
N LEU A 450 -22.96 7.64 -21.91
CA LEU A 450 -23.46 6.81 -23.02
C LEU A 450 -23.84 7.64 -24.26
N ALA A 451 -24.23 8.91 -24.08
CA ALA A 451 -24.55 9.83 -25.17
C ALA A 451 -23.31 10.43 -25.87
N GLY A 452 -22.09 10.00 -25.51
CA GLY A 452 -20.85 10.60 -26.04
C GLY A 452 -20.56 12.00 -25.50
N GLY A 453 -21.07 12.31 -24.30
CA GLY A 453 -20.87 13.58 -23.61
C GLY A 453 -19.40 14.03 -23.58
N ARG A 454 -19.18 15.35 -23.67
CA ARG A 454 -17.85 15.96 -23.68
C ARG A 454 -17.17 15.73 -22.33
N GLY A 455 -16.22 14.79 -22.27
CA GLY A 455 -15.26 14.67 -21.17
C GLY A 455 -14.43 15.94 -20.97
N ALA A 456 -13.67 16.02 -19.87
CA ALA A 456 -12.98 17.23 -19.43
C ALA A 456 -12.06 17.90 -20.48
N ARG A 457 -11.75 19.19 -20.27
CA ARG A 457 -10.90 20.02 -21.16
C ARG A 457 -9.45 19.49 -21.25
N TYR A 458 -9.20 18.58 -22.19
CA TYR A 458 -7.85 18.15 -22.58
C TYR A 458 -7.48 18.65 -23.99
N SER A 459 -6.23 19.11 -24.16
CA SER A 459 -5.68 19.56 -25.45
C SER A 459 -5.75 18.48 -26.55
N SER A 460 -6.26 18.89 -27.72
CA SER A 460 -6.45 18.11 -28.94
C SER A 460 -5.18 18.06 -29.79
N SER A 461 -4.17 17.30 -29.36
CA SER A 461 -3.06 16.99 -30.25
C SER A 461 -2.46 15.61 -29.94
N SER A 462 -1.92 15.00 -31.01
CA SER A 462 -1.51 13.61 -31.20
C SER A 462 -2.60 12.72 -31.80
N ASP A 463 -2.60 12.69 -33.14
CA ASP A 463 -3.09 11.57 -33.95
C ASP A 463 -2.36 10.30 -33.53
N SER A 464 -3.14 9.29 -33.18
CA SER A 464 -2.69 8.09 -32.50
C SER A 464 -2.86 6.84 -33.37
N GLU A 465 -2.92 7.02 -34.68
CA GLU A 465 -3.32 5.98 -35.62
C GLU A 465 -2.12 5.37 -36.31
N THR A 466 -1.84 4.11 -35.98
CA THR A 466 -0.92 3.25 -36.72
C THR A 466 -1.49 2.95 -38.10
N GLU A 467 -0.61 2.83 -39.10
CA GLU A 467 -0.97 2.47 -40.48
C GLU A 467 -1.77 1.16 -40.54
N GLU A 468 -1.39 0.20 -39.69
CA GLU A 468 -2.05 -1.10 -39.53
C GLU A 468 -3.48 -0.97 -38.96
N TYR A 469 -3.69 -0.09 -37.98
CA TYR A 469 -5.02 0.19 -37.45
C TYR A 469 -5.92 0.85 -38.49
N ARG A 470 -5.40 1.79 -39.30
CA ARG A 470 -6.18 2.44 -40.36
C ARG A 470 -6.70 1.45 -41.40
N ARG A 471 -5.93 0.39 -41.71
CA ARG A 471 -6.36 -0.67 -42.64
C ARG A 471 -7.54 -1.50 -42.12
N HIS A 472 -7.59 -1.73 -40.81
CA HIS A 472 -8.62 -2.56 -40.18
C HIS A 472 -9.74 -1.77 -39.49
N ALA A 473 -9.65 -0.43 -39.45
CA ALA A 473 -10.62 0.43 -38.78
C ALA A 473 -12.06 0.22 -39.30
N HIS A 474 -12.23 -0.05 -40.59
CA HIS A 474 -13.53 -0.32 -41.19
C HIS A 474 -14.13 -1.69 -40.81
N ALA A 475 -13.31 -2.64 -40.39
CA ALA A 475 -13.73 -4.01 -40.04
C ALA A 475 -13.88 -4.22 -38.52
N LEU A 476 -13.61 -3.20 -37.71
CA LEU A 476 -13.60 -3.29 -36.26
C LEU A 476 -15.02 -3.08 -35.72
N ASP A 477 -15.52 -4.05 -34.95
CA ASP A 477 -16.79 -3.91 -34.25
C ASP A 477 -16.59 -3.12 -32.96
N PRO A 478 -17.17 -1.90 -32.81
CA PRO A 478 -16.99 -1.10 -31.60
C PRO A 478 -17.53 -1.77 -30.32
N VAL A 479 -18.50 -2.69 -30.45
CA VAL A 479 -19.09 -3.41 -29.32
C VAL A 479 -18.08 -4.36 -28.70
N VAL A 480 -17.39 -5.14 -29.53
CA VAL A 480 -16.43 -6.17 -29.06
C VAL A 480 -15.01 -5.61 -28.98
N GLY A 481 -14.69 -4.58 -29.75
CA GLY A 481 -13.33 -4.04 -29.84
C GLY A 481 -12.36 -4.91 -30.66
N CYS A 482 -12.86 -5.85 -31.46
CA CYS A 482 -12.08 -6.69 -32.37
C CYS A 482 -12.75 -6.82 -33.74
N THR A 483 -12.02 -7.31 -34.74
CA THR A 483 -12.61 -7.66 -36.04
C THR A 483 -13.46 -8.92 -35.89
N ARG A 484 -14.64 -8.92 -36.51
CA ARG A 484 -15.48 -10.11 -36.61
C ARG A 484 -15.32 -10.72 -38.00
N PRO A 485 -15.25 -12.06 -38.13
CA PRO A 485 -15.43 -12.67 -39.43
C PRO A 485 -16.82 -12.27 -39.98
N PRO A 486 -16.98 -12.12 -41.30
CA PRO A 486 -18.27 -11.81 -41.89
C PRO A 486 -19.31 -12.83 -41.38
N PRO A 487 -20.44 -12.37 -40.81
CA PRO A 487 -21.46 -13.31 -40.35
C PRO A 487 -21.91 -14.17 -41.52
N ALA A 488 -21.98 -15.48 -41.31
CA ALA A 488 -22.65 -16.36 -42.26
C ALA A 488 -24.11 -15.90 -42.36
N ASP A 489 -24.65 -15.81 -43.58
CA ASP A 489 -26.04 -15.40 -43.80
C ASP A 489 -26.98 -16.33 -42.99
N PRO A 490 -27.67 -15.82 -41.95
CA PRO A 490 -28.54 -16.62 -41.10
C PRO A 490 -29.69 -17.25 -41.88
N PHE A 491 -30.02 -16.68 -43.03
CA PHE A 491 -31.13 -17.09 -43.89
C PHE A 491 -30.69 -18.04 -45.01
N ARG A 492 -29.41 -18.41 -45.05
CA ARG A 492 -28.87 -19.31 -46.08
C ARG A 492 -29.53 -20.69 -45.95
N GLY A 493 -30.28 -21.09 -46.98
CA GLY A 493 -31.00 -22.36 -47.03
C GLY A 493 -32.41 -22.34 -46.46
N MET A 494 -32.92 -21.18 -46.02
CA MET A 494 -34.33 -21.01 -45.64
C MET A 494 -35.17 -20.51 -46.82
N THR A 495 -36.38 -21.06 -46.99
CA THR A 495 -37.39 -20.50 -47.91
C THR A 495 -37.94 -19.19 -47.36
N ASP A 496 -38.52 -18.34 -48.22
CA ASP A 496 -39.04 -17.04 -47.77
C ASP A 496 -40.18 -17.18 -46.72
N GLU A 497 -41.01 -18.22 -46.86
CA GLU A 497 -42.04 -18.58 -45.88
C GLU A 497 -41.45 -18.94 -44.51
N GLN A 498 -40.30 -19.65 -44.49
CA GLN A 498 -39.60 -19.99 -43.24
C GLN A 498 -39.00 -18.75 -42.58
N LYS A 499 -38.49 -17.80 -43.38
CA LYS A 499 -37.98 -16.52 -42.88
C LYS A 499 -39.10 -15.72 -42.23
N GLU A 500 -40.27 -15.64 -42.88
CA GLU A 500 -41.45 -14.95 -42.33
C GLU A 500 -41.94 -15.61 -41.03
N TYR A 501 -41.98 -16.95 -41.00
CA TYR A 501 -42.39 -17.70 -39.81
C TYR A 501 -41.47 -17.46 -38.61
N GLU A 502 -40.14 -17.55 -38.79
CA GLU A 502 -39.19 -17.29 -37.71
C GLU A 502 -39.18 -15.81 -37.30
N ALA A 503 -39.39 -14.87 -38.24
CA ALA A 503 -39.56 -13.46 -37.92
C ALA A 503 -40.79 -13.22 -37.03
N MET A 504 -41.94 -13.81 -37.38
CA MET A 504 -43.17 -13.67 -36.60
C MET A 504 -43.06 -14.31 -35.21
N LYS A 505 -42.34 -15.42 -35.12
CA LYS A 505 -42.01 -16.08 -33.85
C LYS A 505 -41.10 -15.22 -32.97
N LEU A 506 -40.11 -14.54 -33.55
CA LEU A 506 -39.24 -13.61 -32.84
C LEU A 506 -40.03 -12.40 -32.31
N VAL A 507 -40.95 -11.85 -33.11
CA VAL A 507 -41.84 -10.76 -32.69
C VAL A 507 -42.71 -11.20 -31.51
N ASN A 508 -43.32 -12.39 -31.60
CA ASN A 508 -44.14 -12.94 -30.52
C ASN A 508 -43.33 -13.20 -29.24
N LEU A 509 -42.06 -13.60 -29.36
CA LEU A 509 -41.16 -13.75 -28.21
C LEU A 509 -40.83 -12.39 -27.57
N PHE A 510 -40.50 -11.38 -28.38
CA PHE A 510 -40.24 -10.03 -27.90
C PHE A 510 -41.46 -9.43 -27.20
N ASP A 511 -42.64 -9.56 -27.79
CA ASP A 511 -43.89 -9.07 -27.22
C ASP A 511 -44.21 -9.73 -25.88
N LYS A 512 -44.00 -11.05 -25.77
CA LYS A 512 -44.11 -11.77 -24.49
C LYS A 512 -43.10 -11.28 -23.45
N MET A 513 -41.85 -11.01 -23.82
CA MET A 513 -40.83 -10.52 -22.90
C MET A 513 -41.11 -9.10 -22.40
N VAL A 514 -41.63 -8.24 -23.28
CA VAL A 514 -42.06 -6.88 -22.93
C VAL A 514 -43.30 -6.92 -22.02
N THR A 515 -44.31 -7.72 -22.38
CA THR A 515 -45.56 -7.86 -21.62
C THR A 515 -45.33 -8.48 -20.24
N ALA A 516 -44.41 -9.45 -20.13
CA ALA A 516 -44.01 -10.04 -18.85
C ALA A 516 -43.14 -9.09 -17.99
N GLY A 517 -42.78 -7.91 -18.50
CA GLY A 517 -41.96 -6.92 -17.79
C GLY A 517 -40.48 -7.30 -17.65
N VAL A 518 -40.03 -8.35 -18.35
CA VAL A 518 -38.63 -8.83 -18.32
C VAL A 518 -37.70 -7.88 -19.07
N VAL A 519 -38.19 -7.25 -20.15
CA VAL A 519 -37.43 -6.29 -20.96
C VAL A 519 -38.21 -4.99 -21.07
N LYS A 520 -37.56 -3.87 -20.74
CA LYS A 520 -38.11 -2.51 -20.95
C LYS A 520 -37.25 -1.76 -21.97
N PRO A 521 -37.84 -1.19 -23.04
CA PRO A 521 -37.13 -0.32 -23.95
C PRO A 521 -36.55 0.87 -23.20
N ALA A 522 -35.31 1.25 -23.51
CA ALA A 522 -34.63 2.37 -22.87
C ALA A 522 -33.98 3.27 -23.92
N ARG A 523 -33.95 4.57 -23.65
CA ARG A 523 -33.22 5.60 -24.41
C ARG A 523 -32.12 6.18 -23.55
N VAL A 524 -31.13 6.80 -24.18
CA VAL A 524 -30.14 7.60 -23.46
C VAL A 524 -30.72 9.00 -23.27
N GLY A 525 -30.88 9.43 -22.03
CA GLY A 525 -31.37 10.78 -21.70
C GLY A 525 -30.35 11.87 -22.06
N ALA A 526 -30.79 13.13 -21.97
CA ALA A 526 -29.91 14.29 -22.17
C ALA A 526 -28.77 14.38 -21.12
N ASP A 527 -28.96 13.72 -19.98
CA ASP A 527 -27.98 13.50 -18.91
C ASP A 527 -26.99 12.35 -19.19
N GLY A 528 -27.15 11.67 -20.33
CA GLY A 528 -26.34 10.54 -20.76
C GLY A 528 -26.57 9.24 -19.99
N GLN A 529 -27.62 9.18 -19.17
CA GLN A 529 -28.06 8.00 -18.41
C GLN A 529 -29.13 7.21 -19.18
N LEU A 530 -29.37 5.94 -18.81
CA LEU A 530 -30.45 5.14 -19.38
C LEU A 530 -31.79 5.51 -18.74
N GLN A 531 -32.76 5.87 -19.56
CA GLN A 531 -34.14 6.18 -19.15
C GLN A 531 -35.10 5.23 -19.85
N ALA A 532 -36.05 4.67 -19.10
CA ALA A 532 -37.10 3.82 -19.67
C ALA A 532 -37.96 4.64 -20.64
N VAL A 533 -38.28 4.04 -21.77
CA VAL A 533 -39.14 4.66 -22.78
C VAL A 533 -40.57 4.20 -22.53
N GLU A 534 -41.47 5.16 -22.33
CA GLU A 534 -42.90 4.87 -22.14
C GLU A 534 -43.60 4.54 -23.45
N HIS A 535 -43.11 5.10 -24.57
CA HIS A 535 -43.71 4.90 -25.88
C HIS A 535 -42.65 4.80 -27.00
N VAL A 536 -42.75 3.78 -27.86
CA VAL A 536 -41.75 3.45 -28.91
C VAL A 536 -41.42 4.62 -29.86
N LEU A 537 -42.35 5.57 -30.02
CA LEU A 537 -42.13 6.80 -30.80
C LEU A 537 -41.00 7.68 -30.25
N GLN A 538 -40.75 7.66 -28.95
CA GLN A 538 -39.66 8.43 -28.31
C GLN A 538 -38.26 7.91 -28.70
N LEU A 539 -38.15 6.71 -29.27
CA LEU A 539 -36.89 6.17 -29.81
C LEU A 539 -36.55 6.72 -31.20
N ARG A 540 -37.52 7.35 -31.89
CA ARG A 540 -37.33 7.89 -33.26
C ARG A 540 -36.82 9.32 -33.29
N GLU A 541 -36.96 10.07 -32.19
CA GLU A 541 -36.64 11.50 -32.13
C GLU A 541 -35.11 11.76 -32.16
N ASP A 542 -34.29 10.81 -31.68
CA ASP A 542 -32.84 10.96 -31.53
C ASP A 542 -31.99 10.23 -32.61
N LEU A 543 -32.61 9.66 -33.65
CA LEU A 543 -31.85 9.04 -34.73
C LEU A 543 -31.10 10.11 -35.54
N PRO A 544 -29.76 10.02 -35.71
CA PRO A 544 -29.04 10.94 -36.58
C PRO A 544 -29.64 10.81 -37.98
N LYS A 545 -30.09 11.93 -38.56
CA LYS A 545 -30.54 12.00 -39.96
C LYS A 545 -29.41 11.42 -40.80
N ARG A 546 -29.57 10.18 -41.30
CA ARG A 546 -28.67 9.61 -42.29
C ARG A 546 -28.69 10.55 -43.48
N THR A 547 -27.64 11.36 -43.65
CA THR A 547 -27.37 12.01 -44.92
C THR A 547 -27.10 10.90 -45.92
N MET A 548 -28.11 10.62 -46.76
CA MET A 548 -27.88 9.94 -48.03
C MET A 548 -26.94 10.83 -48.84
N SER A 549 -25.67 10.43 -48.94
CA SER A 549 -24.73 10.84 -49.96
C SER A 549 -23.79 9.69 -50.24
#